data_AF-A0A1H6PV82-F1
#
_entry.id   AF-A0A1H6PV82-F1
#
_cell.length_a   1.000
_cell.length_b   1.000
_cell.length_c   1.000
_cell.angle_alpha   90.00
_cell.angle_beta   90.00
_cell.angle_gamma   90.00
#
_symmetry.space_group_name_H-M   'P 1'
#
loop_
_entity.id
_entity.type
_entity.pdbx_description
1 polymer ?
#
loop_
_entity_poly.entity_id
_entity_poly.type
_entity_poly.pdbx_seq_one_letter_code
_entity_poly.pdbx_strand_id
1 'polypeptide(L)'
;MFFSHLGKKNGGPTAKSSDVKRKVTKVKTRKPVVTSVSKSPSPSKTAPPPATAAAAATAAAKPSTPRKSRRKTPNIYQLSKSSLSEVDTEESEREVSSSLSTPGLYELVPRDIVTAGFGSAELATSIHITNASESGNLSMTDIYEPVSTDKSLSDRVKLGALSCDFVEDYSLIKPKVPGEFEPVREILSIMEMTALHFVDKGASEEIKHPVMDDCIMRRFRRSYEGGDLEGMKTSMKEFDEVVKTQRAEGAILANLKQLTAVPQDLAYFLLNQVYSRIVSPESKSLRDYKAFSNNVYGELMPPFMSTVFQKTDLQPSSVFVDLGSGVGNCTLQAALEVGCESWGCEVMTNASSLAEKQKIELYSRAKMFGIKTGDIHLVASSFVHNDEVHSAISRADVLLVNNYAFDGTLNAHLLDMFLDLKEGCKIVSLKSFVPVGHVISEHNIESPVNILKVQKLDFYSGSVSWTAAGGTYYISTVDRSAIKAFLSKGGY
;
A
#
# COMPACT_ATOMS: atom_id res chain seq x y z
N MET A 1 -28.47 -22.89 -24.09
CA MET A 1 -29.27 -24.12 -24.30
C MET A 1 -28.33 -25.29 -24.13
N PHE A 2 -28.62 -26.22 -23.22
CA PHE A 2 -27.75 -27.34 -22.82
C PHE A 2 -26.40 -26.91 -22.17
N PHE A 3 -25.76 -27.70 -21.29
CA PHE A 3 -26.12 -29.04 -20.81
C PHE A 3 -26.54 -29.08 -19.33
N SER A 4 -27.32 -30.12 -19.01
CA SER A 4 -27.63 -30.61 -17.67
C SER A 4 -27.61 -32.16 -17.69
N HIS A 5 -27.74 -32.79 -16.52
CA HIS A 5 -27.76 -34.25 -16.26
C HIS A 5 -26.42 -34.97 -16.10
N LEU A 6 -26.16 -35.42 -14.86
CA LEU A 6 -25.83 -36.79 -14.42
C LEU A 6 -25.40 -36.72 -12.94
N GLY A 7 -25.80 -37.60 -12.02
CA GLY A 7 -26.74 -38.72 -12.11
C GLY A 7 -26.49 -39.73 -10.97
N LYS A 8 -27.25 -39.66 -9.86
CA LYS A 8 -27.06 -40.55 -8.70
C LYS A 8 -27.29 -42.03 -9.06
N LYS A 9 -26.50 -42.94 -8.46
CA LYS A 9 -26.90 -44.33 -8.16
C LYS A 9 -26.25 -44.83 -6.87
N ASN A 10 -27.02 -45.60 -6.09
CA ASN A 10 -26.55 -46.32 -4.89
C ASN A 10 -26.37 -47.82 -5.22
N GLY A 11 -25.51 -48.52 -4.48
CA GLY A 11 -25.43 -49.98 -4.50
C GLY A 11 -24.30 -50.56 -3.63
N GLY A 12 -24.65 -51.30 -2.58
CA GLY A 12 -23.81 -52.32 -1.93
C GLY A 12 -24.47 -53.71 -2.10
N PRO A 13 -24.06 -54.79 -1.39
CA PRO A 13 -23.21 -54.88 -0.19
C PRO A 13 -21.83 -55.55 -0.54
N THR A 14 -21.05 -56.32 0.25
CA THR A 14 -21.29 -57.11 1.49
C THR A 14 -20.01 -57.34 2.32
N ALA A 15 -20.22 -57.85 3.54
CA ALA A 15 -19.28 -58.02 4.66
C ALA A 15 -18.18 -59.09 4.54
N LYS A 16 -17.08 -58.84 5.27
CA LYS A 16 -16.48 -59.67 6.35
C LYS A 16 -15.28 -58.87 6.94
N SER A 17 -14.84 -58.94 8.19
CA SER A 17 -15.35 -59.36 9.52
C SER A 17 -14.09 -59.51 10.39
N SER A 18 -13.96 -58.80 11.50
CA SER A 18 -13.30 -59.30 12.72
C SER A 18 -13.59 -58.37 13.91
N ASP A 19 -13.75 -58.97 15.09
CA ASP A 19 -14.26 -58.38 16.32
C ASP A 19 -13.13 -58.28 17.36
N VAL A 20 -12.99 -57.16 18.06
CA VAL A 20 -12.38 -57.14 19.41
C VAL A 20 -13.21 -56.26 20.33
N LYS A 21 -13.84 -56.86 21.34
CA LYS A 21 -14.70 -56.19 22.33
C LYS A 21 -13.95 -55.99 23.65
N ARG A 22 -14.04 -54.80 24.25
CA ARG A 22 -13.88 -54.62 25.72
C ARG A 22 -15.04 -53.79 26.31
N LYS A 23 -15.22 -53.90 27.62
CA LYS A 23 -16.53 -53.75 28.30
C LYS A 23 -16.94 -52.31 28.63
N VAL A 24 -18.26 -52.13 28.71
CA VAL A 24 -18.97 -50.96 29.21
C VAL A 24 -18.96 -50.89 30.73
N THR A 25 -18.90 -49.68 31.30
CA THR A 25 -19.53 -49.36 32.60
C THR A 25 -20.40 -48.11 32.43
N LYS A 26 -21.61 -48.09 32.99
CA LYS A 26 -22.55 -46.95 32.95
C LYS A 26 -22.84 -46.45 34.37
N VAL A 27 -22.95 -45.14 34.54
CA VAL A 27 -23.54 -44.48 35.71
C VAL A 27 -24.70 -43.57 35.24
N LYS A 28 -25.75 -43.43 36.05
CA LYS A 28 -26.99 -42.68 35.74
C LYS A 28 -27.43 -41.81 36.93
N THR A 29 -27.55 -40.51 36.71
CA THR A 29 -28.33 -39.56 37.54
C THR A 29 -28.89 -38.47 36.60
N ARG A 30 -30.16 -38.58 36.17
CA ARG A 30 -31.36 -37.92 36.75
C ARG A 30 -31.36 -36.39 36.67
N LYS A 31 -32.26 -35.85 35.85
CA LYS A 31 -32.73 -34.44 35.87
C LYS A 31 -33.97 -34.31 36.77
N PRO A 32 -34.23 -33.15 37.39
CA PRO A 32 -35.55 -32.76 37.89
C PRO A 32 -36.42 -32.10 36.80
N VAL A 33 -37.75 -32.11 37.00
CA VAL A 33 -38.78 -31.40 36.22
C VAL A 33 -39.92 -31.07 37.19
N VAL A 34 -40.45 -29.83 37.16
CA VAL A 34 -41.76 -29.35 37.69
C VAL A 34 -41.87 -27.88 37.22
N THR A 35 -42.54 -27.57 36.10
CA THR A 35 -44.00 -27.39 35.82
C THR A 35 -44.52 -25.98 36.07
N SER A 36 -45.40 -25.53 35.18
CA SER A 36 -45.94 -24.17 35.05
C SER A 36 -47.43 -24.07 35.43
N VAL A 37 -47.92 -22.85 35.63
CA VAL A 37 -49.36 -22.52 35.68
C VAL A 37 -49.62 -21.27 34.80
N SER A 38 -50.82 -21.18 34.23
CA SER A 38 -51.30 -20.16 33.27
C SER A 38 -52.51 -19.39 33.88
N LYS A 39 -53.10 -18.32 33.33
CA LYS A 39 -53.58 -18.07 31.95
C LYS A 39 -53.82 -16.57 31.63
N SER A 40 -53.98 -16.31 30.33
CA SER A 40 -54.55 -15.13 29.63
C SER A 40 -56.09 -14.97 29.87
N PRO A 41 -56.87 -14.02 29.28
CA PRO A 41 -56.72 -13.41 27.93
C PRO A 41 -57.05 -11.89 27.74
N SER A 42 -56.87 -11.44 26.50
CA SER A 42 -57.24 -10.12 25.92
C SER A 42 -58.71 -10.01 25.49
N PRO A 43 -59.16 -8.81 25.07
CA PRO A 43 -59.60 -8.68 23.67
C PRO A 43 -59.12 -7.38 22.96
N SER A 44 -59.45 -7.25 21.67
CA SER A 44 -59.03 -6.17 20.75
C SER A 44 -60.23 -5.37 20.19
N LYS A 45 -59.99 -4.17 19.59
CA LYS A 45 -60.68 -3.67 18.36
C LYS A 45 -60.24 -2.26 17.87
N THR A 46 -60.07 -2.17 16.53
CA THR A 46 -60.35 -1.07 15.55
C THR A 46 -60.33 0.43 15.90
N ALA A 47 -59.91 1.25 14.94
CA ALA A 47 -59.86 2.73 14.99
C ALA A 47 -60.84 3.43 13.98
N PRO A 48 -61.16 4.73 14.18
CA PRO A 48 -61.69 5.66 13.16
C PRO A 48 -60.71 6.81 12.78
N PRO A 49 -61.03 7.69 11.78
CA PRO A 49 -60.03 8.52 11.07
C PRO A 49 -60.22 10.08 11.24
N PRO A 50 -59.96 11.03 10.28
CA PRO A 50 -58.92 12.07 10.51
C PRO A 50 -59.31 13.55 10.20
N ALA A 51 -58.34 14.48 10.31
CA ALA A 51 -58.37 15.87 9.84
C ALA A 51 -56.94 16.25 9.31
N THR A 52 -56.72 16.57 8.02
CA THR A 52 -56.83 17.92 7.36
C THR A 52 -55.96 19.01 8.00
N ALA A 53 -55.15 19.81 7.28
CA ALA A 53 -54.74 19.89 5.86
C ALA A 53 -53.30 20.51 5.81
N ALA A 54 -52.62 20.83 4.70
CA ALA A 54 -52.93 20.90 3.27
C ALA A 54 -51.66 20.58 2.43
N ALA A 55 -51.77 20.55 1.09
CA ALA A 55 -50.69 20.16 0.19
C ALA A 55 -50.26 21.27 -0.78
N ALA A 56 -48.98 21.24 -1.18
CA ALA A 56 -48.45 21.85 -2.41
C ALA A 56 -47.50 20.82 -3.05
N ALA A 57 -47.47 20.73 -4.38
CA ALA A 57 -46.97 19.54 -5.09
C ALA A 57 -45.76 19.81 -5.99
N THR A 58 -44.97 18.76 -6.24
CA THR A 58 -44.10 18.63 -7.42
C THR A 58 -44.02 17.15 -7.84
N ALA A 59 -43.65 16.89 -9.09
CA ALA A 59 -43.95 15.64 -9.78
C ALA A 59 -43.07 14.43 -9.39
N ALA A 60 -43.62 13.23 -9.58
CA ALA A 60 -42.97 11.97 -9.22
C ALA A 60 -41.89 11.51 -10.21
N ALA A 61 -40.75 11.05 -9.68
CA ALA A 61 -39.76 10.26 -10.40
C ALA A 61 -39.79 8.79 -9.90
N LYS A 62 -39.58 7.83 -10.81
CA LYS A 62 -39.61 6.39 -10.47
C LYS A 62 -38.36 6.00 -9.64
N PRO A 63 -38.48 5.12 -8.64
CA PRO A 63 -37.31 4.64 -7.90
C PRO A 63 -36.41 3.80 -8.81
N SER A 64 -35.19 4.25 -9.03
CA SER A 64 -34.15 3.50 -9.73
C SER A 64 -33.56 2.45 -8.78
N THR A 65 -33.34 1.23 -9.28
CA THR A 65 -32.71 0.17 -8.49
C THR A 65 -31.21 0.46 -8.31
N PRO A 66 -30.64 0.24 -7.09
CA PRO A 66 -29.24 0.53 -6.84
C PRO A 66 -28.34 -0.43 -7.64
N ARG A 67 -27.80 0.08 -8.75
CA ARG A 67 -26.89 -0.65 -9.65
C ARG A 67 -25.61 -1.01 -8.88
N LYS A 68 -25.39 -2.30 -8.63
CA LYS A 68 -24.21 -2.80 -7.88
C LYS A 68 -22.91 -2.30 -8.52
N SER A 69 -22.26 -1.33 -7.86
CA SER A 69 -20.94 -0.84 -8.27
C SER A 69 -19.91 -1.95 -8.03
N ARG A 70 -19.25 -2.41 -9.10
CA ARG A 70 -18.06 -3.27 -8.99
C ARG A 70 -16.92 -2.38 -8.53
N ARG A 71 -16.46 -2.54 -7.27
CA ARG A 71 -15.26 -1.87 -6.76
C ARG A 71 -14.09 -2.13 -7.72
N LYS A 72 -13.56 -1.06 -8.31
CA LYS A 72 -12.31 -1.10 -9.08
C LYS A 72 -11.15 -1.40 -8.14
N THR A 73 -10.11 -2.06 -8.65
CA THR A 73 -8.80 -2.09 -7.97
C THR A 73 -8.25 -0.65 -7.93
N PRO A 74 -7.57 -0.22 -6.85
CA PRO A 74 -6.79 1.01 -6.88
C PRO A 74 -5.76 0.93 -8.01
N ASN A 75 -5.67 1.97 -8.84
CA ASN A 75 -4.74 1.99 -9.96
C ASN A 75 -3.68 3.06 -9.70
N ILE A 76 -2.52 2.64 -9.19
CA ILE A 76 -1.39 3.52 -8.86
C ILE A 76 -0.86 4.24 -10.12
N TYR A 77 -1.03 3.68 -11.32
CA TYR A 77 -0.77 4.37 -12.60
C TYR A 77 -1.73 5.55 -12.89
N GLN A 78 -2.67 5.89 -12.01
CA GLN A 78 -3.39 7.16 -12.03
C GLN A 78 -2.66 8.28 -11.27
N LEU A 79 -1.76 7.98 -10.33
CA LEU A 79 -0.95 8.99 -9.62
C LEU A 79 0.15 9.59 -10.52
N SER A 80 0.75 8.80 -11.41
CA SER A 80 1.58 9.38 -12.48
C SER A 80 0.75 10.17 -13.51
N LYS A 81 -0.59 10.06 -13.51
CA LYS A 81 -1.41 10.75 -14.51
C LYS A 81 -1.63 12.24 -14.22
N SER A 82 -1.44 12.71 -12.98
CA SER A 82 -1.39 14.15 -12.67
C SER A 82 -0.14 14.86 -13.21
N SER A 83 0.89 14.10 -13.60
CA SER A 83 2.07 14.60 -14.34
C SER A 83 1.97 14.32 -15.86
N LEU A 84 0.86 13.75 -16.33
CA LEU A 84 0.64 13.31 -17.71
C LEU A 84 -0.72 13.77 -18.24
N SER A 85 -1.05 15.05 -17.98
CA SER A 85 -2.19 15.75 -18.56
C SER A 85 -1.82 17.18 -18.94
N GLU A 86 -0.97 17.31 -19.96
CA GLU A 86 -0.91 18.53 -20.76
C GLU A 86 -2.25 18.67 -21.49
N VAL A 87 -3.06 19.65 -21.07
CA VAL A 87 -4.24 20.14 -21.78
C VAL A 87 -4.24 21.65 -21.58
N ASP A 88 -4.03 22.40 -22.67
CA ASP A 88 -3.98 23.86 -22.61
C ASP A 88 -5.30 24.47 -22.14
N THR A 89 -5.23 25.29 -21.09
CA THR A 89 -6.17 26.40 -20.83
C THR A 89 -5.40 27.56 -20.21
N GLU A 90 -5.16 28.62 -20.99
CA GLU A 90 -4.69 29.91 -20.47
C GLU A 90 -5.83 30.57 -19.66
N GLU A 91 -5.73 30.68 -18.33
CA GLU A 91 -6.60 31.62 -17.62
C GLU A 91 -6.03 32.18 -16.29
N SER A 92 -5.53 33.42 -16.38
CA SER A 92 -5.34 34.40 -15.29
C SER A 92 -4.57 33.98 -14.02
N GLU A 93 -3.36 34.51 -13.88
CA GLU A 93 -2.73 34.70 -12.57
C GLU A 93 -3.58 35.66 -11.71
N ARG A 94 -3.78 35.31 -10.43
CA ARG A 94 -4.20 36.23 -9.38
C ARG A 94 -3.44 35.94 -8.09
N GLU A 95 -2.48 36.80 -7.79
CA GLU A 95 -1.79 36.78 -6.50
C GLU A 95 -2.80 36.95 -5.35
N VAL A 96 -2.75 36.05 -4.37
CA VAL A 96 -3.40 36.24 -3.07
C VAL A 96 -2.35 36.01 -2.00
N SER A 97 -1.62 37.08 -1.66
CA SER A 97 -0.66 37.04 -0.56
C SER A 97 -1.39 36.82 0.77
N SER A 98 -1.15 35.66 1.39
CA SER A 98 -1.56 35.40 2.77
C SER A 98 -0.33 34.96 3.56
N SER A 99 0.12 35.84 4.46
CA SER A 99 1.36 35.68 5.21
C SER A 99 1.19 34.69 6.37
N LEU A 100 1.20 33.40 6.04
CA LEU A 100 1.38 32.33 7.02
C LEU A 100 2.87 32.10 7.25
N SER A 101 3.30 32.23 8.51
CA SER A 101 4.69 32.00 8.92
C SER A 101 5.11 30.56 8.65
N THR A 102 6.00 30.35 7.67
CA THR A 102 6.47 29.03 7.25
C THR A 102 7.14 28.31 8.43
N PRO A 103 6.59 27.18 8.92
CA PRO A 103 7.36 26.25 9.74
C PRO A 103 8.54 25.74 8.91
N GLY A 104 9.67 25.39 9.53
CA GLY A 104 10.83 24.87 8.81
C GLY A 104 10.42 23.75 7.85
N LEU A 105 10.86 23.84 6.60
CA LEU A 105 10.61 22.78 5.62
C LEU A 105 11.21 21.48 6.15
N TYR A 106 10.45 20.39 6.04
CA TYR A 106 10.99 19.07 6.33
C TYR A 106 12.09 18.77 5.32
N GLU A 107 13.31 18.66 5.83
CA GLU A 107 14.50 18.30 5.09
C GLU A 107 15.02 16.99 5.67
N LEU A 108 15.29 16.02 4.80
CA LEU A 108 15.87 14.75 5.21
C LEU A 108 17.36 14.96 5.50
N VAL A 109 17.82 14.47 6.66
CA VAL A 109 19.25 14.43 6.98
C VAL A 109 19.98 13.65 5.86
N PRO A 110 21.01 14.21 5.21
CA PRO A 110 21.73 13.54 4.13
C PRO A 110 22.26 12.15 4.53
N ARG A 111 21.96 11.15 3.69
CA ARG A 111 22.46 9.78 3.81
C ARG A 111 23.16 9.33 2.53
N ASP A 112 24.05 8.35 2.67
CA ASP A 112 24.53 7.59 1.50
C ASP A 112 23.39 6.71 0.96
N ILE A 113 22.99 6.95 -0.29
CA ILE A 113 22.00 6.14 -1.00
C ILE A 113 22.62 5.14 -1.96
N VAL A 114 23.95 5.06 -2.09
CA VAL A 114 24.62 4.17 -3.06
C VAL A 114 24.57 2.70 -2.58
N THR A 115 24.12 1.81 -3.46
CA THR A 115 24.12 0.36 -3.18
C THR A 115 25.55 -0.21 -3.20
N ALA A 116 25.84 -1.10 -2.25
CA ALA A 116 27.16 -1.71 -2.14
C ALA A 116 27.49 -2.58 -3.36
N GLY A 117 28.71 -2.49 -3.87
CA GLY A 117 29.12 -3.21 -5.08
C GLY A 117 28.60 -2.61 -6.40
N PHE A 118 28.25 -1.32 -6.43
CA PHE A 118 27.92 -0.62 -7.69
C PHE A 118 28.97 -0.93 -8.78
N GLY A 119 28.50 -1.33 -9.96
CA GLY A 119 29.33 -1.75 -11.10
C GLY A 119 29.87 -3.18 -11.05
N SER A 120 29.64 -3.95 -9.98
CA SER A 120 30.26 -5.27 -9.78
C SER A 120 29.40 -6.45 -10.29
N ALA A 121 30.07 -7.57 -10.59
CA ALA A 121 29.42 -8.81 -11.02
C ALA A 121 28.67 -9.51 -9.85
N GLU A 122 29.16 -9.34 -8.63
CA GLU A 122 28.49 -9.79 -7.40
C GLU A 122 27.17 -9.06 -7.19
N LEU A 123 27.12 -7.74 -7.46
CA LEU A 123 25.86 -6.99 -7.45
C LEU A 123 24.88 -7.56 -8.49
N ALA A 124 25.31 -7.71 -9.74
CA ALA A 124 24.48 -8.22 -10.84
C ALA A 124 23.92 -9.64 -10.56
N THR A 125 24.75 -10.55 -10.04
CA THR A 125 24.34 -11.92 -9.69
C THR A 125 23.43 -11.99 -8.45
N SER A 126 23.41 -10.95 -7.62
CA SER A 126 22.56 -10.85 -6.42
C SER A 126 21.18 -10.22 -6.67
N ILE A 127 20.82 -9.96 -7.93
CA ILE A 127 19.52 -9.42 -8.35
C ILE A 127 18.61 -10.56 -8.76
N HIS A 128 17.46 -10.67 -8.10
CA HIS A 128 16.44 -11.70 -8.35
C HIS A 128 15.08 -11.01 -8.46
N ILE A 129 14.58 -10.86 -9.68
CA ILE A 129 13.32 -10.14 -9.99
C ILE A 129 12.23 -11.09 -10.48
N THR A 130 11.00 -10.68 -10.28
CA THR A 130 9.79 -11.38 -10.70
C THR A 130 9.35 -10.87 -12.07
N ASN A 131 9.19 -11.76 -13.04
CA ASN A 131 8.60 -11.41 -14.34
C ASN A 131 7.09 -11.17 -14.19
N ALA A 132 6.65 -9.92 -14.33
CA ALA A 132 5.23 -9.57 -14.25
C ALA A 132 4.37 -10.32 -15.30
N SER A 133 4.95 -10.66 -16.47
CA SER A 133 4.31 -11.46 -17.53
C SER A 133 4.19 -12.97 -17.22
N GLU A 134 4.71 -13.43 -16.08
CA GLU A 134 4.65 -14.85 -15.66
C GLU A 134 3.86 -15.03 -14.34
N SER A 135 3.39 -13.93 -13.75
CA SER A 135 2.87 -13.87 -12.38
C SER A 135 1.35 -14.09 -12.24
N GLY A 136 0.72 -14.90 -13.11
CA GLY A 136 -0.75 -15.01 -13.15
C GLY A 136 -1.33 -16.38 -13.50
N ASN A 137 -2.34 -16.83 -12.74
CA ASN A 137 -3.13 -18.05 -12.97
C ASN A 137 -4.14 -17.96 -14.14
N LEU A 138 -3.88 -17.12 -15.13
CA LEU A 138 -4.72 -16.89 -16.32
C LEU A 138 -3.82 -16.94 -17.56
N SER A 139 -4.34 -17.43 -18.69
CA SER A 139 -3.54 -17.45 -19.92
C SER A 139 -3.19 -16.02 -20.33
N MET A 140 -1.91 -15.78 -20.61
CA MET A 140 -1.41 -14.46 -21.05
C MET A 140 -2.16 -13.97 -22.31
N THR A 141 -2.62 -14.88 -23.17
CA THR A 141 -3.45 -14.60 -24.35
C THR A 141 -4.77 -13.88 -24.05
N ASP A 142 -5.30 -14.04 -22.84
CA ASP A 142 -6.65 -13.62 -22.50
C ASP A 142 -6.65 -12.21 -21.88
N ILE A 143 -5.54 -11.85 -21.22
CA ILE A 143 -5.31 -10.53 -20.61
C ILE A 143 -4.58 -9.58 -21.57
N TYR A 144 -3.69 -10.11 -22.42
CA TYR A 144 -2.79 -9.30 -23.25
C TYR A 144 -2.94 -9.57 -24.75
N GLU A 145 -2.51 -8.60 -25.55
CA GLU A 145 -2.26 -8.73 -26.99
C GLU A 145 -0.85 -8.21 -27.35
N PRO A 146 -0.22 -8.71 -28.43
CA PRO A 146 1.05 -8.18 -28.90
C PRO A 146 0.93 -6.70 -29.31
N VAL A 147 2.06 -5.98 -29.29
CA VAL A 147 2.11 -4.57 -29.73
C VAL A 147 1.83 -4.41 -31.24
N SER A 148 2.15 -5.44 -32.03
CA SER A 148 2.04 -5.45 -33.50
C SER A 148 1.25 -6.67 -34.01
N THR A 149 0.86 -6.64 -35.28
CA THR A 149 0.18 -7.75 -35.97
C THR A 149 1.13 -8.69 -36.71
N ASP A 150 2.38 -8.28 -36.93
CA ASP A 150 3.42 -9.11 -37.53
C ASP A 150 3.99 -10.11 -36.51
N LYS A 151 4.03 -11.39 -36.89
CA LYS A 151 4.51 -12.50 -36.05
C LYS A 151 5.94 -12.95 -36.38
N SER A 152 6.62 -12.27 -37.30
CA SER A 152 7.97 -12.62 -37.76
C SER A 152 9.09 -12.09 -36.84
N LEU A 153 8.75 -11.21 -35.90
CA LEU A 153 9.68 -10.49 -35.04
C LEU A 153 9.56 -10.96 -33.59
N SER A 154 10.69 -10.96 -32.86
CA SER A 154 10.67 -11.28 -31.43
C SER A 154 9.93 -10.19 -30.64
N ASP A 155 8.84 -10.56 -29.97
CA ASP A 155 8.00 -9.69 -29.12
C ASP A 155 8.65 -9.34 -27.76
N ARG A 156 9.98 -9.29 -27.67
CA ARG A 156 10.70 -8.95 -26.44
C ARG A 156 11.82 -7.94 -26.68
N VAL A 157 12.10 -7.13 -25.67
CA VAL A 157 13.22 -6.18 -25.62
C VAL A 157 14.01 -6.39 -24.33
N LYS A 158 15.32 -6.20 -24.42
CA LYS A 158 16.23 -6.23 -23.27
C LYS A 158 16.44 -4.82 -22.75
N LEU A 159 16.60 -4.69 -21.44
CA LEU A 159 16.84 -3.44 -20.75
C LEU A 159 17.87 -3.66 -19.64
N GLY A 160 19.03 -3.02 -19.76
CA GLY A 160 20.06 -3.06 -18.73
C GLY A 160 19.64 -2.37 -17.43
N ALA A 161 20.11 -2.89 -16.30
CA ALA A 161 20.13 -2.16 -15.04
C ALA A 161 21.06 -0.94 -15.15
N LEU A 162 20.80 0.10 -14.36
CA LEU A 162 21.64 1.30 -14.35
C LEU A 162 22.97 1.05 -13.61
N SER A 163 22.94 0.21 -12.57
CA SER A 163 24.05 0.00 -11.64
C SER A 163 25.07 -1.07 -12.02
N CYS A 164 24.73 -2.00 -12.90
CA CYS A 164 25.51 -3.20 -13.20
C CYS A 164 25.01 -3.85 -14.50
N ASP A 165 25.69 -4.90 -14.95
CA ASP A 165 25.38 -5.58 -16.21
C ASP A 165 24.24 -6.63 -16.12
N PHE A 166 23.34 -6.46 -15.12
CA PHE A 166 22.08 -7.20 -15.08
C PHE A 166 21.13 -6.69 -16.18
N VAL A 167 20.31 -7.58 -16.76
CA VAL A 167 19.40 -7.25 -17.86
C VAL A 167 18.03 -7.92 -17.65
N GLU A 168 16.94 -7.17 -17.78
CA GLU A 168 15.55 -7.67 -17.74
C GLU A 168 14.98 -7.85 -19.15
N ASP A 169 14.26 -8.95 -19.40
CA ASP A 169 13.63 -9.28 -20.69
C ASP A 169 12.15 -8.87 -20.70
N TYR A 170 11.86 -7.64 -21.10
CA TYR A 170 10.50 -7.12 -21.20
C TYR A 170 9.73 -7.72 -22.40
N SER A 171 8.43 -7.98 -22.22
CA SER A 171 7.53 -8.39 -23.32
C SER A 171 6.82 -7.19 -23.94
N LEU A 172 6.81 -7.09 -25.27
CA LEU A 172 6.13 -6.03 -26.03
C LEU A 172 4.64 -6.38 -26.21
N ILE A 173 3.87 -6.21 -25.13
CA ILE A 173 2.44 -6.52 -25.06
C ILE A 173 1.62 -5.36 -24.50
N LYS A 174 0.36 -5.26 -24.93
CA LYS A 174 -0.65 -4.28 -24.52
C LYS A 174 -1.74 -4.97 -23.67
N PRO A 175 -2.15 -4.43 -22.52
CA PRO A 175 -3.21 -5.02 -21.70
C PRO A 175 -4.60 -4.72 -22.29
N LYS A 176 -5.42 -5.77 -22.48
CA LYS A 176 -6.82 -5.67 -22.96
C LYS A 176 -7.79 -5.09 -21.93
N VAL A 177 -7.38 -5.04 -20.66
CA VAL A 177 -8.21 -4.62 -19.54
C VAL A 177 -7.52 -3.48 -18.77
N PRO A 178 -8.18 -2.32 -18.57
CA PRO A 178 -7.58 -1.21 -17.84
C PRO A 178 -7.28 -1.56 -16.37
N GLY A 179 -6.03 -1.35 -15.95
CA GLY A 179 -5.55 -1.59 -14.58
C GLY A 179 -4.74 -2.88 -14.39
N GLU A 180 -4.56 -3.67 -15.45
CA GLU A 180 -3.50 -4.70 -15.52
C GLU A 180 -2.13 -4.04 -15.79
N PHE A 181 -1.03 -4.80 -15.72
CA PHE A 181 0.33 -4.29 -15.97
C PHE A 181 0.52 -3.80 -17.42
N GLU A 182 1.36 -2.79 -17.66
CA GLU A 182 1.67 -2.27 -19.00
C GLU A 182 3.19 -2.16 -19.18
N PRO A 183 3.86 -3.20 -19.73
CA PRO A 183 5.33 -3.26 -19.81
C PRO A 183 5.94 -2.07 -20.55
N VAL A 184 5.33 -1.65 -21.67
CA VAL A 184 5.86 -0.56 -22.50
C VAL A 184 5.77 0.80 -21.81
N ARG A 185 4.74 1.02 -20.99
CA ARG A 185 4.60 2.23 -20.18
C ARG A 185 5.61 2.28 -19.04
N GLU A 186 5.95 1.13 -18.47
CA GLU A 186 7.03 1.05 -17.49
C GLU A 186 8.40 1.33 -18.12
N ILE A 187 8.70 0.78 -19.30
CA ILE A 187 9.93 1.11 -20.06
C ILE A 187 10.04 2.63 -20.26
N LEU A 188 8.97 3.30 -20.70
CA LEU A 188 8.94 4.76 -20.82
C LEU A 188 9.20 5.47 -19.48
N SER A 189 8.70 4.92 -18.37
CA SER A 189 8.96 5.48 -17.03
C SER A 189 10.39 5.20 -16.52
N ILE A 190 11.01 4.08 -16.92
CA ILE A 190 12.43 3.81 -16.67
C ILE A 190 13.30 4.82 -17.43
N MET A 191 13.01 5.07 -18.71
CA MET A 191 13.69 6.09 -19.50
C MET A 191 13.55 7.48 -18.85
N GLU A 192 12.34 7.85 -18.42
CA GLU A 192 12.04 9.12 -17.77
C GLU A 192 12.80 9.31 -16.45
N MET A 193 12.78 8.32 -15.56
CA MET A 193 13.53 8.37 -14.31
C MET A 193 15.04 8.40 -14.54
N THR A 194 15.53 7.65 -15.53
CA THR A 194 16.96 7.63 -15.91
C THR A 194 17.43 9.02 -16.37
N ALA A 195 16.68 9.65 -17.28
CA ALA A 195 16.94 11.00 -17.76
C ALA A 195 16.89 12.05 -16.63
N LEU A 196 15.97 11.90 -15.67
CA LEU A 196 15.74 12.90 -14.63
C LEU A 196 16.76 12.84 -13.48
N HIS A 197 17.20 11.64 -13.08
CA HIS A 197 17.93 11.45 -11.81
C HIS A 197 19.33 10.82 -11.94
N PHE A 198 19.68 10.19 -13.07
CA PHE A 198 20.86 9.31 -13.13
C PHE A 198 21.94 9.75 -14.12
N VAL A 199 21.58 10.25 -15.29
CA VAL A 199 22.56 10.61 -16.34
C VAL A 199 22.94 12.10 -16.32
N ASP A 200 24.02 12.48 -17.00
CA ASP A 200 24.35 13.89 -17.21
C ASP A 200 23.32 14.61 -18.11
N LYS A 201 23.45 15.94 -18.20
CA LYS A 201 22.50 16.77 -18.92
C LYS A 201 22.39 16.42 -20.42
N GLY A 202 23.49 16.08 -21.10
CA GLY A 202 23.48 15.76 -22.53
C GLY A 202 22.75 14.44 -22.80
N ALA A 203 23.08 13.40 -22.03
CA ALA A 203 22.37 12.13 -22.08
C ALA A 203 20.89 12.25 -21.65
N SER A 204 20.58 13.15 -20.70
CA SER A 204 19.21 13.47 -20.30
C SER A 204 18.39 14.04 -21.47
N GLU A 205 18.94 15.04 -22.18
CA GLU A 205 18.31 15.67 -23.35
C GLU A 205 18.18 14.69 -24.54
N GLU A 206 19.13 13.75 -24.72
CA GLU A 206 19.05 12.68 -25.73
C GLU A 206 17.94 11.66 -25.43
N ILE A 207 17.78 11.26 -24.16
CA ILE A 207 16.71 10.33 -23.74
C ILE A 207 15.34 11.01 -23.79
N LYS A 208 15.23 12.21 -23.22
CA LYS A 208 13.99 12.97 -23.04
C LYS A 208 14.22 14.49 -23.23
N HIS A 209 14.14 14.96 -24.47
CA HIS A 209 14.36 16.37 -24.79
C HIS A 209 13.27 17.27 -24.15
N PRO A 210 13.64 18.36 -23.45
CA PRO A 210 12.70 19.15 -22.65
C PRO A 210 11.64 19.89 -23.46
N VAL A 211 11.89 20.19 -24.73
CA VAL A 211 10.93 20.83 -25.66
C VAL A 211 10.42 19.87 -26.75
N MET A 212 10.35 18.56 -26.44
CA MET A 212 9.65 17.52 -27.25
C MET A 212 10.18 17.33 -28.69
N ASP A 213 11.44 17.70 -28.92
CA ASP A 213 12.20 17.42 -30.14
C ASP A 213 12.65 15.93 -30.19
N ASP A 214 13.43 15.53 -31.19
CA ASP A 214 13.76 14.12 -31.46
C ASP A 214 14.71 13.47 -30.44
N CYS A 215 14.12 12.89 -29.40
CA CYS A 215 14.77 12.09 -28.37
C CYS A 215 14.31 10.63 -28.39
N ILE A 216 15.07 9.75 -27.71
CA ILE A 216 14.86 8.29 -27.70
C ILE A 216 13.43 7.94 -27.23
N MET A 217 12.94 8.56 -26.15
CA MET A 217 11.57 8.34 -25.67
C MET A 217 10.50 8.69 -26.72
N ARG A 218 10.73 9.73 -27.53
CA ARG A 218 9.81 10.18 -28.58
C ARG A 218 9.85 9.27 -29.81
N ARG A 219 11.01 8.70 -30.15
CA ARG A 219 11.13 7.63 -31.16
C ARG A 219 10.37 6.38 -30.68
N PHE A 220 10.68 5.87 -29.49
CA PHE A 220 10.04 4.69 -28.91
C PHE A 220 8.51 4.81 -28.80
N ARG A 221 7.99 5.96 -28.33
CA ARG A 221 6.54 6.19 -28.21
C ARG A 221 5.83 6.15 -29.57
N ARG A 222 6.36 6.83 -30.59
CA ARG A 222 5.77 6.82 -31.95
C ARG A 222 5.74 5.41 -32.54
N SER A 223 6.81 4.63 -32.35
CA SER A 223 6.84 3.23 -32.81
C SER A 223 5.84 2.34 -32.04
N TYR A 224 5.63 2.54 -30.74
CA TYR A 224 4.59 1.83 -29.96
C TYR A 224 3.15 2.15 -30.40
N GLU A 225 2.90 3.43 -30.73
CA GLU A 225 1.63 3.92 -31.27
C GLU A 225 1.38 3.38 -32.69
N GLY A 226 2.42 3.33 -33.53
CA GLY A 226 2.36 2.79 -34.90
C GLY A 226 2.41 1.27 -35.01
N GLY A 227 2.74 0.52 -33.94
CA GLY A 227 2.91 -0.93 -33.97
C GLY A 227 4.23 -1.41 -34.60
N ASP A 228 5.24 -0.54 -34.66
CA ASP A 228 6.56 -0.78 -35.24
C ASP A 228 7.53 -1.38 -34.21
N LEU A 229 7.74 -2.70 -34.28
CA LEU A 229 8.61 -3.41 -33.34
C LEU A 229 10.11 -3.12 -33.55
N GLU A 230 10.55 -2.77 -34.76
CA GLU A 230 11.97 -2.55 -35.04
C GLU A 230 12.42 -1.13 -34.66
N GLY A 231 11.59 -0.10 -34.85
CA GLY A 231 11.87 1.23 -34.28
C GLY A 231 11.80 1.23 -32.76
N MET A 232 10.91 0.42 -32.15
CA MET A 232 10.94 0.17 -30.70
C MET A 232 12.27 -0.47 -30.27
N LYS A 233 12.71 -1.56 -30.90
CA LYS A 233 14.00 -2.22 -30.58
C LYS A 233 15.21 -1.32 -30.86
N THR A 234 15.15 -0.47 -31.87
CA THR A 234 16.22 0.46 -32.21
C THR A 234 16.35 1.53 -31.12
N SER A 235 15.23 2.15 -30.73
CA SER A 235 15.19 3.09 -29.60
C SER A 235 15.64 2.44 -28.28
N MET A 236 15.31 1.17 -28.05
CA MET A 236 15.81 0.43 -26.87
C MET A 236 17.32 0.20 -26.89
N LYS A 237 17.92 -0.10 -28.05
CA LYS A 237 19.38 -0.22 -28.19
C LYS A 237 20.07 1.11 -27.96
N GLU A 238 19.55 2.19 -28.54
CA GLU A 238 20.04 3.56 -28.32
C GLU A 238 20.07 3.88 -26.81
N PHE A 239 18.97 3.61 -26.10
CA PHE A 239 18.90 3.80 -24.65
C PHE A 239 19.91 2.95 -23.87
N ASP A 240 20.04 1.67 -24.21
CA ASP A 240 20.92 0.72 -23.52
C ASP A 240 22.41 1.08 -23.71
N GLU A 241 22.81 1.61 -24.86
CA GLU A 241 24.17 2.13 -25.10
C GLU A 241 24.43 3.47 -24.38
N VAL A 242 23.45 4.38 -24.31
CA VAL A 242 23.57 5.61 -23.49
C VAL A 242 23.77 5.25 -22.01
N VAL A 243 22.98 4.31 -21.47
CA VAL A 243 23.11 3.84 -20.08
C VAL A 243 24.47 3.18 -19.82
N LYS A 244 24.98 2.34 -20.74
CA LYS A 244 26.34 1.75 -20.62
C LYS A 244 27.42 2.80 -20.61
N THR A 245 27.36 3.78 -21.51
CA THR A 245 28.33 4.87 -21.61
C THR A 245 28.35 5.67 -20.31
N GLN A 246 27.19 6.11 -19.84
CA GLN A 246 27.02 6.87 -18.59
C GLN A 246 27.38 6.07 -17.32
N ARG A 247 27.27 4.73 -17.34
CA ARG A 247 27.84 3.86 -16.29
C ARG A 247 29.36 3.80 -16.37
N ALA A 248 29.93 3.57 -17.55
CA ALA A 248 31.37 3.38 -17.76
C ALA A 248 32.19 4.64 -17.50
N GLU A 249 31.65 5.81 -17.86
CA GLU A 249 32.22 7.14 -17.57
C GLU A 249 32.01 7.57 -16.10
N GLY A 250 31.21 6.81 -15.34
CA GLY A 250 30.96 7.03 -13.91
C GLY A 250 29.90 8.10 -13.60
N ALA A 251 29.27 8.71 -14.60
CA ALA A 251 28.24 9.74 -14.42
C ALA A 251 27.08 9.26 -13.52
N ILE A 252 26.57 8.04 -13.75
CA ILE A 252 25.49 7.46 -12.92
C ILE A 252 25.89 7.35 -11.44
N LEU A 253 27.14 6.96 -11.15
CA LEU A 253 27.64 6.87 -9.79
C LEU A 253 27.92 8.26 -9.17
N ALA A 254 28.33 9.24 -9.99
CA ALA A 254 28.54 10.61 -9.54
C ALA A 254 27.22 11.32 -9.19
N ASN A 255 26.16 11.08 -9.96
CA ASN A 255 24.83 11.64 -9.71
C ASN A 255 24.14 10.96 -8.50
N LEU A 256 24.22 9.63 -8.40
CA LEU A 256 23.76 8.90 -7.20
C LEU A 256 24.43 9.35 -5.90
N LYS A 257 25.69 9.84 -5.95
CA LYS A 257 26.40 10.40 -4.79
C LYS A 257 26.02 11.85 -4.45
N GLN A 258 25.36 12.56 -5.37
CA GLN A 258 24.81 13.90 -5.13
C GLN A 258 23.38 13.83 -4.56
N LEU A 259 22.65 12.76 -4.85
CA LEU A 259 21.35 12.48 -4.24
C LEU A 259 21.51 12.08 -2.76
N THR A 260 21.30 13.04 -1.87
CA THR A 260 21.39 12.87 -0.40
C THR A 260 20.20 12.12 0.23
N ALA A 261 19.13 11.93 -0.53
CA ALA A 261 17.95 11.14 -0.21
C ALA A 261 17.35 10.59 -1.52
N VAL A 262 16.39 9.65 -1.45
CA VAL A 262 15.70 9.14 -2.64
C VAL A 262 14.54 10.09 -3.00
N PRO A 263 14.52 10.69 -4.21
CA PRO A 263 13.41 11.53 -4.66
C PRO A 263 12.05 10.81 -4.61
N GLN A 264 10.98 11.53 -4.27
CA GLN A 264 9.67 10.93 -4.00
C GLN A 264 9.05 10.27 -5.23
N ASP A 265 9.20 10.88 -6.41
CA ASP A 265 8.77 10.31 -7.69
C ASP A 265 9.49 8.99 -8.00
N LEU A 266 10.81 8.95 -7.78
CA LEU A 266 11.65 7.76 -7.93
C LEU A 266 11.26 6.67 -6.92
N ALA A 267 10.97 7.04 -5.67
CA ALA A 267 10.50 6.12 -4.63
C ALA A 267 9.12 5.53 -4.99
N TYR A 268 8.14 6.37 -5.36
CA TYR A 268 6.81 5.91 -5.79
C TYR A 268 6.89 5.01 -7.03
N PHE A 269 7.76 5.34 -7.98
CA PHE A 269 7.99 4.56 -9.19
C PHE A 269 8.53 3.15 -8.89
N LEU A 270 9.56 3.04 -8.05
CA LEU A 270 10.13 1.74 -7.64
C LEU A 270 9.11 0.90 -6.87
N LEU A 271 8.36 1.50 -5.94
CA LEU A 271 7.29 0.83 -5.20
C LEU A 271 6.16 0.38 -6.12
N ASN A 272 5.82 1.17 -7.15
CA ASN A 272 4.85 0.77 -8.17
C ASN A 272 5.36 -0.40 -9.05
N GLN A 273 6.66 -0.45 -9.39
CA GLN A 273 7.21 -1.65 -10.06
C GLN A 273 7.00 -2.89 -9.18
N VAL A 274 7.45 -2.84 -7.93
CA VAL A 274 7.31 -3.93 -6.95
C VAL A 274 5.86 -4.38 -6.78
N TYR A 275 4.95 -3.44 -6.53
CA TYR A 275 3.53 -3.71 -6.34
C TYR A 275 2.88 -4.32 -7.61
N SER A 276 3.29 -3.86 -8.80
CA SER A 276 2.79 -4.40 -10.08
C SER A 276 3.18 -5.86 -10.33
N ARG A 277 4.36 -6.29 -9.86
CA ARG A 277 4.82 -7.69 -9.92
C ARG A 277 4.08 -8.55 -8.91
N ILE A 278 4.07 -8.12 -7.65
CA ILE A 278 3.79 -9.00 -6.52
C ILE A 278 2.33 -8.95 -6.09
N VAL A 279 1.75 -7.76 -5.96
CA VAL A 279 0.44 -7.56 -5.31
C VAL A 279 -0.69 -7.40 -6.32
N SER A 280 -0.48 -6.69 -7.43
CA SER A 280 -1.50 -6.51 -8.47
C SER A 280 -2.10 -7.82 -9.00
N PRO A 281 -1.33 -8.88 -9.31
CA PRO A 281 -1.91 -10.15 -9.78
C PRO A 281 -2.73 -10.87 -8.71
N GLU A 282 -2.26 -10.82 -7.46
CA GLU A 282 -2.91 -11.41 -6.27
C GLU A 282 -3.97 -10.49 -5.64
N SER A 283 -4.24 -9.32 -6.21
CA SER A 283 -5.21 -8.33 -5.70
C SER A 283 -6.66 -8.82 -5.64
N LYS A 284 -6.92 -10.08 -6.04
CA LYS A 284 -8.18 -10.81 -5.89
C LYS A 284 -8.22 -11.66 -4.61
N SER A 285 -7.12 -12.31 -4.21
CA SER A 285 -7.02 -13.06 -2.96
C SER A 285 -6.98 -12.14 -1.73
N LEU A 286 -6.50 -10.91 -1.91
CA LEU A 286 -6.65 -9.79 -0.95
C LEU A 286 -8.08 -9.21 -0.85
N ARG A 287 -9.13 -9.95 -1.25
CA ARG A 287 -10.55 -9.50 -1.12
C ARG A 287 -11.41 -10.39 -0.21
N ASP A 288 -10.89 -11.48 0.31
CA ASP A 288 -11.61 -12.39 1.22
C ASP A 288 -11.76 -11.85 2.66
N TYR A 289 -11.33 -10.61 2.88
CA TYR A 289 -11.54 -9.88 4.12
C TYR A 289 -13.03 -9.67 4.42
N LYS A 290 -13.48 -10.28 5.52
CA LYS A 290 -14.84 -10.09 6.05
C LYS A 290 -15.03 -8.63 6.44
N ALA A 291 -16.01 -7.97 5.82
CA ALA A 291 -16.44 -6.64 6.25
C ALA A 291 -16.80 -6.64 7.75
N PHE A 292 -16.45 -5.56 8.46
CA PHE A 292 -16.60 -5.44 9.92
C PHE A 292 -15.77 -6.45 10.74
N SER A 293 -14.58 -6.82 10.25
CA SER A 293 -13.52 -7.44 11.07
C SER A 293 -12.31 -6.51 11.18
N ASN A 294 -11.46 -6.71 12.19
CA ASN A 294 -10.21 -5.94 12.37
C ASN A 294 -9.30 -5.96 11.15
N ASN A 295 -9.45 -6.96 10.29
CA ASN A 295 -8.54 -7.28 9.21
C ASN A 295 -8.90 -6.54 7.90
N VAL A 296 -9.95 -5.72 7.85
CA VAL A 296 -10.44 -5.11 6.58
C VAL A 296 -9.35 -4.28 5.91
N TYR A 297 -8.84 -4.79 4.78
CA TYR A 297 -7.78 -4.18 4.00
C TYR A 297 -8.18 -2.82 3.42
N GLY A 298 -7.36 -1.82 3.72
CA GLY A 298 -7.39 -0.49 3.16
C GLY A 298 -5.98 0.08 3.19
N GLU A 299 -5.50 0.56 2.05
CA GLU A 299 -4.12 1.03 1.91
C GLU A 299 -4.03 2.53 2.08
N LEU A 300 -2.97 2.97 2.75
CA LEU A 300 -2.49 4.35 2.67
C LEU A 300 -1.70 4.49 1.37
N MET A 301 -1.93 5.57 0.62
CA MET A 301 -1.30 5.78 -0.69
C MET A 301 0.04 6.51 -0.54
N PRO A 302 1.02 6.30 -1.44
CA PRO A 302 2.38 6.79 -1.21
C PRO A 302 2.52 8.29 -0.92
N PRO A 303 1.81 9.21 -1.60
CA PRO A 303 1.88 10.64 -1.28
C PRO A 303 1.35 10.99 0.12
N PHE A 304 0.42 10.20 0.65
CA PHE A 304 -0.04 10.36 2.03
C PHE A 304 0.97 9.82 3.04
N MET A 305 1.66 8.72 2.75
CA MET A 305 2.76 8.25 3.59
C MET A 305 3.92 9.25 3.64
N SER A 306 4.28 9.86 2.52
CA SER A 306 5.26 10.96 2.48
C SER A 306 4.79 12.19 3.26
N THR A 307 3.50 12.53 3.16
CA THR A 307 2.89 13.59 4.00
C THR A 307 2.99 13.23 5.48
N VAL A 308 2.76 11.95 5.85
CA VAL A 308 2.92 11.46 7.22
C VAL A 308 4.38 11.60 7.67
N PHE A 309 5.37 11.14 6.91
CA PHE A 309 6.79 11.27 7.25
C PHE A 309 7.22 12.74 7.48
N GLN A 310 6.75 13.64 6.62
CA GLN A 310 6.95 15.09 6.77
C GLN A 310 6.32 15.66 8.05
N LYS A 311 5.12 15.21 8.43
CA LYS A 311 4.44 15.68 9.66
C LYS A 311 4.98 14.99 10.92
N THR A 312 5.50 13.78 10.81
CA THR A 312 6.13 13.07 11.93
C THR A 312 7.62 13.37 12.07
N ASP A 313 8.24 14.11 11.14
CA ASP A 313 9.68 14.35 11.13
C ASP A 313 10.47 13.02 11.22
N LEU A 314 10.09 12.06 10.36
CA LEU A 314 10.77 10.77 10.27
C LEU A 314 12.09 10.96 9.52
N GLN A 315 13.20 10.54 10.12
CA GLN A 315 14.56 10.77 9.62
C GLN A 315 15.30 9.43 9.39
N PRO A 316 16.43 9.40 8.65
CA PRO A 316 17.16 8.15 8.38
C PRO A 316 17.67 7.43 9.64
N SER A 317 17.84 8.15 10.75
CA SER A 317 18.23 7.60 12.06
C SER A 317 17.05 7.17 12.93
N SER A 318 15.81 7.30 12.45
CA SER A 318 14.59 6.93 13.19
C SER A 318 14.27 5.44 13.08
N VAL A 319 13.43 4.96 13.99
CA VAL A 319 12.75 3.66 13.88
C VAL A 319 11.27 3.89 13.55
N PHE A 320 10.82 3.38 12.40
CA PHE A 320 9.42 3.34 11.96
C PHE A 320 8.82 1.96 12.22
N VAL A 321 7.58 1.90 12.70
CA VAL A 321 6.85 0.64 12.97
C VAL A 321 5.40 0.75 12.48
N ASP A 322 4.91 -0.24 11.73
CA ASP A 322 3.52 -0.33 11.24
C ASP A 322 2.80 -1.57 11.80
N LEU A 323 1.68 -1.35 12.51
CA LEU A 323 0.91 -2.41 13.18
C LEU A 323 -0.39 -2.72 12.41
N GLY A 324 -0.44 -3.91 11.80
CA GLY A 324 -1.44 -4.26 10.79
C GLY A 324 -0.99 -3.83 9.40
N SER A 325 0.29 -4.08 9.07
CA SER A 325 0.96 -3.52 7.88
C SER A 325 0.48 -4.08 6.54
N GLY A 326 -0.42 -5.07 6.52
CA GLY A 326 -0.92 -5.70 5.30
C GLY A 326 0.20 -6.27 4.44
N VAL A 327 0.30 -5.81 3.19
CA VAL A 327 1.38 -6.19 2.26
C VAL A 327 2.68 -5.40 2.46
N GLY A 328 2.79 -4.60 3.53
CA GLY A 328 4.01 -3.90 3.94
C GLY A 328 4.27 -2.56 3.24
N ASN A 329 3.37 -2.05 2.40
CA ASN A 329 3.59 -0.84 1.57
C ASN A 329 4.18 0.35 2.36
N CYS A 330 3.65 0.65 3.55
CA CYS A 330 4.11 1.75 4.39
C CYS A 330 5.54 1.53 4.90
N THR A 331 5.82 0.32 5.43
CA THR A 331 7.14 -0.13 5.90
C THR A 331 8.19 -0.05 4.79
N LEU A 332 7.85 -0.58 3.61
CA LEU A 332 8.71 -0.58 2.41
C LEU A 332 9.04 0.85 1.95
N GLN A 333 8.05 1.75 1.96
CA GLN A 333 8.25 3.14 1.57
C GLN A 333 9.12 3.90 2.57
N ALA A 334 8.91 3.75 3.88
CA ALA A 334 9.73 4.40 4.91
C ALA A 334 11.21 4.02 4.77
N ALA A 335 11.50 2.74 4.52
CA ALA A 335 12.87 2.29 4.26
C ALA A 335 13.44 2.75 2.91
N LEU A 336 12.63 2.94 1.88
CA LEU A 336 13.12 3.41 0.57
C LEU A 336 13.36 4.94 0.56
N GLU A 337 12.32 5.71 0.83
CA GLU A 337 12.27 7.17 0.72
C GLU A 337 13.15 7.83 1.80
N VAL A 338 12.87 7.53 3.06
CA VAL A 338 13.61 8.10 4.21
C VAL A 338 14.93 7.35 4.43
N GLY A 339 14.93 6.02 4.31
CA GLY A 339 16.11 5.20 4.63
C GLY A 339 16.23 4.82 6.10
N CYS A 340 15.15 4.91 6.86
CA CYS A 340 15.10 4.58 8.28
C CYS A 340 15.07 3.05 8.54
N GLU A 341 15.29 2.64 9.78
CA GLU A 341 14.95 1.28 10.24
C GLU A 341 13.42 1.14 10.23
N SER A 342 12.88 0.11 9.57
CA SER A 342 11.45 0.03 9.26
C SER A 342 10.86 -1.35 9.53
N TRP A 343 9.84 -1.40 10.38
CA TRP A 343 9.14 -2.61 10.81
C TRP A 343 7.69 -2.65 10.32
N GLY A 344 7.20 -3.83 9.98
CA GLY A 344 5.79 -4.09 9.71
C GLY A 344 5.35 -5.42 10.33
N CYS A 345 4.25 -5.42 11.08
CA CYS A 345 3.67 -6.64 11.65
C CYS A 345 2.28 -6.91 11.08
N GLU A 346 2.08 -8.09 10.49
CA GLU A 346 0.81 -8.52 9.90
C GLU A 346 0.50 -10.00 10.21
N VAL A 347 -0.70 -10.24 10.75
CA VAL A 347 -1.17 -11.57 11.18
C VAL A 347 -1.79 -12.38 10.04
N MET A 348 -2.23 -11.72 8.96
CA MET A 348 -2.89 -12.34 7.81
C MET A 348 -1.88 -12.95 6.84
N THR A 349 -1.67 -14.27 6.96
CA THR A 349 -0.65 -15.06 6.22
C THR A 349 -0.52 -14.75 4.72
N ASN A 350 -1.62 -14.48 4.00
CA ASN A 350 -1.55 -14.09 2.59
C ASN A 350 -0.89 -12.71 2.39
N ALA A 351 -1.27 -11.73 3.20
CA ALA A 351 -0.72 -10.38 3.15
C ALA A 351 0.76 -10.36 3.60
N SER A 352 1.11 -11.05 4.69
CA SER A 352 2.50 -11.18 5.16
C SER A 352 3.38 -11.93 4.13
N SER A 353 2.84 -12.94 3.44
CA SER A 353 3.53 -13.65 2.35
C SER A 353 3.78 -12.77 1.12
N LEU A 354 2.83 -11.91 0.77
CA LEU A 354 3.03 -10.89 -0.26
C LEU A 354 4.02 -9.80 0.20
N ALA A 355 4.02 -9.43 1.48
CA ALA A 355 4.95 -8.43 2.03
C ALA A 355 6.41 -8.88 1.91
N GLU A 356 6.75 -10.11 2.30
CA GLU A 356 8.13 -10.61 2.17
C GLU A 356 8.56 -10.74 0.69
N LYS A 357 7.64 -11.12 -0.20
CA LYS A 357 7.88 -11.07 -1.65
C LYS A 357 8.13 -9.64 -2.16
N GLN A 358 7.35 -8.66 -1.70
CA GLN A 358 7.56 -7.24 -2.05
C GLN A 358 8.92 -6.74 -1.55
N LYS A 359 9.34 -7.11 -0.35
CA LYS A 359 10.66 -6.79 0.21
C LYS A 359 11.80 -7.37 -0.64
N ILE A 360 11.71 -8.64 -1.05
CA ILE A 360 12.71 -9.28 -1.92
C ILE A 360 12.78 -8.58 -3.29
N GLU A 361 11.63 -8.34 -3.92
CA GLU A 361 11.55 -7.60 -5.20
C GLU A 361 12.10 -6.17 -5.04
N LEU A 362 11.77 -5.47 -3.96
CA LEU A 362 12.25 -4.11 -3.69
C LEU A 362 13.77 -4.05 -3.55
N TYR A 363 14.39 -4.98 -2.82
CA TYR A 363 15.85 -5.03 -2.73
C TYR A 363 16.48 -5.26 -4.11
N SER A 364 15.94 -6.17 -4.93
CA SER A 364 16.42 -6.40 -6.30
C SER A 364 16.23 -5.17 -7.20
N ARG A 365 15.09 -4.49 -7.13
CA ARG A 365 14.79 -3.28 -7.90
C ARG A 365 15.67 -2.11 -7.46
N ALA A 366 15.81 -1.86 -6.17
CA ALA A 366 16.71 -0.83 -5.64
C ALA A 366 18.16 -1.08 -6.09
N LYS A 367 18.64 -2.32 -6.02
CA LYS A 367 19.95 -2.72 -6.56
C LYS A 367 20.11 -2.40 -8.04
N MET A 368 19.12 -2.69 -8.91
CA MET A 368 19.18 -2.38 -10.36
C MET A 368 19.36 -0.88 -10.63
N PHE A 369 18.77 -0.03 -9.80
CA PHE A 369 18.92 1.43 -9.86
C PHE A 369 20.12 1.94 -9.05
N GLY A 370 20.90 1.08 -8.41
CA GLY A 370 22.08 1.48 -7.63
C GLY A 370 21.76 2.13 -6.29
N ILE A 371 20.52 1.96 -5.81
CA ILE A 371 19.99 2.56 -4.59
C ILE A 371 20.10 1.59 -3.40
N LYS A 372 20.36 2.16 -2.22
CA LYS A 372 20.37 1.53 -0.91
C LYS A 372 19.15 2.00 -0.10
N THR A 373 18.34 1.05 0.38
CA THR A 373 17.27 1.31 1.36
C THR A 373 17.82 1.36 2.78
N GLY A 374 16.99 1.78 3.74
CA GLY A 374 17.13 1.39 5.15
C GLY A 374 16.76 -0.09 5.35
N ASP A 375 16.83 -0.54 6.61
CA ASP A 375 16.59 -1.93 6.99
C ASP A 375 15.09 -2.25 7.09
N ILE A 376 14.69 -3.39 6.51
CA ILE A 376 13.27 -3.79 6.35
C ILE A 376 12.98 -5.09 7.10
N HIS A 377 12.18 -4.97 8.16
CA HIS A 377 11.76 -6.06 9.03
C HIS A 377 10.26 -6.31 8.86
N LEU A 378 9.87 -7.56 8.57
CA LEU A 378 8.48 -7.95 8.34
C LEU A 378 8.15 -9.19 9.18
N VAL A 379 7.18 -9.05 10.09
CA VAL A 379 6.84 -10.05 11.09
C VAL A 379 5.44 -10.60 10.83
N ALA A 380 5.37 -11.90 10.48
CA ALA A 380 4.14 -12.59 10.12
C ALA A 380 3.37 -13.12 11.36
N SER A 381 3.01 -12.23 12.30
CA SER A 381 2.33 -12.60 13.55
C SER A 381 1.31 -11.56 14.03
N SER A 382 0.66 -11.86 15.15
CA SER A 382 0.02 -10.81 15.98
C SER A 382 1.10 -9.96 16.64
N PHE A 383 0.89 -8.64 16.72
CA PHE A 383 1.77 -7.71 17.43
C PHE A 383 1.52 -7.66 18.95
N VAL A 384 0.38 -8.17 19.43
CA VAL A 384 -0.06 -8.01 20.84
C VAL A 384 0.79 -8.82 21.84
N HIS A 385 1.38 -9.93 21.38
CA HIS A 385 2.19 -10.84 22.19
C HIS A 385 3.40 -11.31 21.38
N ASN A 386 4.25 -10.38 20.96
CA ASN A 386 5.49 -10.68 20.23
C ASN A 386 6.64 -9.79 20.73
N ASP A 387 7.60 -10.41 21.41
CA ASP A 387 8.74 -9.74 22.05
C ASP A 387 9.66 -9.01 21.06
N GLU A 388 9.78 -9.50 19.81
CA GLU A 388 10.54 -8.87 18.73
C GLU A 388 9.89 -7.54 18.31
N VAL A 389 8.57 -7.56 18.11
CA VAL A 389 7.79 -6.38 17.75
C VAL A 389 7.72 -5.38 18.92
N HIS A 390 7.56 -5.85 20.16
CA HIS A 390 7.63 -4.99 21.35
C HIS A 390 9.01 -4.34 21.52
N SER A 391 10.10 -5.06 21.23
CA SER A 391 11.47 -4.53 21.21
C SER A 391 11.62 -3.40 20.18
N ALA A 392 11.05 -3.55 18.97
CA ALA A 392 11.00 -2.46 17.98
C ALA A 392 10.15 -1.27 18.46
N ILE A 393 8.96 -1.52 19.01
CA ILE A 393 8.05 -0.49 19.56
C ILE A 393 8.76 0.35 20.64
N SER A 394 9.47 -0.26 21.58
CA SER A 394 10.18 0.46 22.66
C SER A 394 11.20 1.51 22.15
N ARG A 395 11.70 1.33 20.91
CA ARG A 395 12.66 2.22 20.24
C ARG A 395 12.00 3.16 19.22
N ALA A 396 10.72 2.96 18.88
CA ALA A 396 10.03 3.66 17.79
C ALA A 396 10.05 5.19 17.96
N ASP A 397 10.31 5.90 16.86
CA ASP A 397 10.08 7.34 16.72
C ASP A 397 8.69 7.61 16.15
N VAL A 398 8.24 6.73 15.25
CA VAL A 398 6.95 6.84 14.57
C VAL A 398 6.27 5.47 14.54
N LEU A 399 5.06 5.42 15.07
CA LEU A 399 4.22 4.21 15.12
C LEU A 399 2.97 4.43 14.27
N LEU A 400 2.85 3.74 13.14
CA LEU A 400 1.65 3.75 12.31
C LEU A 400 0.68 2.66 12.78
N VAL A 401 -0.61 3.02 12.90
CA VAL A 401 -1.70 2.08 13.18
C VAL A 401 -2.95 2.47 12.37
N ASN A 402 -3.28 1.71 11.32
CA ASN A 402 -4.50 1.93 10.54
C ASN A 402 -5.76 1.38 11.27
N ASN A 403 -6.06 1.94 12.43
CA ASN A 403 -7.17 1.50 13.30
C ASN A 403 -8.59 1.82 12.77
N TYR A 404 -8.74 2.16 11.49
CA TYR A 404 -10.04 2.49 10.86
C TYR A 404 -11.06 1.35 10.98
N ALA A 405 -10.62 0.09 10.87
CA ALA A 405 -11.48 -1.09 10.98
C ALA A 405 -11.43 -1.79 12.36
N PHE A 406 -10.51 -1.40 13.25
CA PHE A 406 -10.26 -2.12 14.51
C PHE A 406 -11.39 -1.94 15.54
N ASP A 407 -11.68 -3.01 16.29
CA ASP A 407 -12.61 -3.07 17.41
C ASP A 407 -12.04 -2.46 18.71
N GLY A 408 -12.89 -2.35 19.75
CA GLY A 408 -12.52 -1.73 21.03
C GLY A 408 -11.46 -2.53 21.82
N THR A 409 -11.44 -3.86 21.69
CA THR A 409 -10.49 -4.73 22.41
C THR A 409 -9.09 -4.57 21.84
N LEU A 410 -8.96 -4.55 20.51
CA LEU A 410 -7.68 -4.34 19.85
C LEU A 410 -7.14 -2.92 20.09
N ASN A 411 -8.00 -1.90 20.11
CA ASN A 411 -7.60 -0.54 20.49
C ASN A 411 -7.22 -0.41 21.98
N ALA A 412 -7.75 -1.25 22.87
CA ALA A 412 -7.34 -1.31 24.28
C ALA A 412 -5.92 -1.90 24.43
N HIS A 413 -5.65 -3.06 23.81
CA HIS A 413 -4.29 -3.64 23.82
C HIS A 413 -3.25 -2.69 23.19
N LEU A 414 -3.62 -1.93 22.16
CA LEU A 414 -2.76 -0.90 21.58
C LEU A 414 -2.46 0.23 22.59
N LEU A 415 -3.46 0.68 23.37
CA LEU A 415 -3.25 1.66 24.44
C LEU A 415 -2.31 1.15 25.54
N ASP A 416 -2.39 -0.14 25.89
CA ASP A 416 -1.45 -0.77 26.83
C ASP A 416 -0.03 -0.78 26.24
N MET A 417 0.13 -1.18 24.98
CA MET A 417 1.42 -1.18 24.26
C MET A 417 2.01 0.22 24.06
N PHE A 418 1.22 1.29 24.11
CA PHE A 418 1.73 2.66 24.02
C PHE A 418 2.44 3.12 25.30
N LEU A 419 2.28 2.42 26.43
CA LEU A 419 3.00 2.72 27.67
C LEU A 419 4.53 2.55 27.51
N ASP A 420 4.95 1.59 26.69
CA ASP A 420 6.36 1.26 26.40
C ASP A 420 7.04 2.22 25.42
N LEU A 421 6.29 3.12 24.76
CA LEU A 421 6.84 4.06 23.79
C LEU A 421 7.70 5.14 24.44
N LYS A 422 8.86 5.45 23.85
CA LYS A 422 9.74 6.52 24.30
C LYS A 422 9.05 7.91 24.25
N GLU A 423 9.46 8.81 25.14
CA GLU A 423 8.98 10.20 25.14
C GLU A 423 9.27 10.85 23.77
N GLY A 424 8.31 11.58 23.22
CA GLY A 424 8.42 12.22 21.90
C GLY A 424 8.02 11.34 20.70
N CYS A 425 7.82 10.02 20.88
CA CYS A 425 7.31 9.14 19.82
C CYS A 425 5.96 9.63 19.29
N LYS A 426 5.74 9.55 17.96
CA LYS A 426 4.54 10.03 17.27
C LYS A 426 3.72 8.85 16.73
N ILE A 427 2.54 8.65 17.30
CA ILE A 427 1.59 7.60 16.88
C ILE A 427 0.65 8.17 15.82
N VAL A 428 0.59 7.56 14.65
CA VAL A 428 -0.23 7.97 13.50
C VAL A 428 -1.42 7.03 13.36
N SER A 429 -2.65 7.57 13.41
CA SER A 429 -3.87 6.75 13.35
C SER A 429 -5.04 7.42 12.63
N LEU A 430 -6.01 6.63 12.17
CA LEU A 430 -7.23 7.15 11.50
C LEU A 430 -8.42 7.36 12.46
N LYS A 431 -8.30 6.89 13.70
CA LYS A 431 -9.16 7.27 14.84
C LYS A 431 -8.28 7.68 16.02
N SER A 432 -8.67 8.76 16.72
CA SER A 432 -8.03 9.15 17.98
C SER A 432 -8.18 8.05 19.04
N PHE A 433 -7.10 7.78 19.75
CA PHE A 433 -7.13 6.94 20.96
C PHE A 433 -7.55 7.73 22.21
N VAL A 434 -7.41 9.06 22.20
CA VAL A 434 -7.85 9.94 23.28
C VAL A 434 -9.30 10.41 23.02
N PRO A 435 -10.23 10.27 23.98
CA PRO A 435 -11.60 10.76 23.84
C PRO A 435 -11.69 12.28 23.63
N VAL A 436 -12.71 12.72 22.90
CA VAL A 436 -12.99 14.16 22.71
C VAL A 436 -13.36 14.79 24.05
N GLY A 437 -12.63 15.83 24.45
CA GLY A 437 -12.84 16.51 25.73
C GLY A 437 -12.27 15.77 26.95
N HIS A 438 -11.37 14.79 26.75
CA HIS A 438 -10.68 14.13 27.86
C HIS A 438 -9.85 15.11 28.71
N VAL A 439 -9.93 14.96 30.03
CA VAL A 439 -9.19 15.75 31.02
C VAL A 439 -8.68 14.82 32.12
N ILE A 440 -7.45 15.04 32.59
CA ILE A 440 -6.84 14.27 33.69
C ILE A 440 -7.52 14.63 35.02
N SER A 441 -7.88 13.60 35.78
CA SER A 441 -8.55 13.66 37.08
C SER A 441 -8.15 12.46 37.94
N GLU A 442 -8.38 12.52 39.25
CA GLU A 442 -8.11 11.39 40.17
C GLU A 442 -8.74 10.07 39.71
N HIS A 443 -9.97 10.11 39.17
CA HIS A 443 -10.69 8.92 38.71
C HIS A 443 -10.16 8.28 37.41
N ASN A 444 -9.29 8.96 36.65
CA ASN A 444 -8.74 8.44 35.40
C ASN A 444 -7.21 8.57 35.30
N ILE A 445 -6.52 8.84 36.41
CA ILE A 445 -5.09 9.16 36.45
C ILE A 445 -4.20 8.05 35.88
N GLU A 446 -4.57 6.78 36.09
CA GLU A 446 -3.86 5.59 35.59
C GLU A 446 -4.13 5.30 34.11
N SER A 447 -4.99 6.05 33.42
CA SER A 447 -5.39 5.74 32.05
C SER A 447 -4.25 6.03 31.04
N PRO A 448 -3.88 5.07 30.16
CA PRO A 448 -2.79 5.26 29.18
C PRO A 448 -2.96 6.47 28.26
N VAL A 449 -4.20 6.93 28.01
CA VAL A 449 -4.48 8.14 27.21
C VAL A 449 -3.85 9.41 27.79
N ASN A 450 -3.51 9.44 29.09
CA ASN A 450 -2.94 10.60 29.78
C ASN A 450 -1.51 10.95 29.34
N ILE A 451 -0.83 10.06 28.60
CA ILE A 451 0.50 10.32 28.03
C ILE A 451 0.43 10.82 26.59
N LEU A 452 -0.76 11.03 26.01
CA LEU A 452 -0.94 11.30 24.59
C LEU A 452 -1.43 12.72 24.29
N LYS A 453 -0.58 13.50 23.62
CA LYS A 453 -0.90 14.83 23.10
C LYS A 453 -1.33 14.73 21.63
N VAL A 454 -2.63 14.83 21.38
CA VAL A 454 -3.21 14.57 20.05
C VAL A 454 -3.35 15.83 19.21
N GLN A 455 -2.83 15.78 17.99
CA GLN A 455 -3.14 16.69 16.89
C GLN A 455 -4.12 16.01 15.93
N LYS A 456 -5.24 16.68 15.63
CA LYS A 456 -6.15 16.30 14.52
C LYS A 456 -5.61 16.92 13.22
N LEU A 457 -5.53 16.13 12.16
CA LEU A 457 -5.12 16.55 10.82
C LEU A 457 -6.08 15.97 9.78
N ASP A 458 -6.17 16.58 8.60
CA ASP A 458 -7.07 16.10 7.54
C ASP A 458 -6.26 15.64 6.31
N PHE A 459 -6.78 14.61 5.63
CA PHE A 459 -6.25 14.03 4.39
C PHE A 459 -7.25 14.21 3.25
N TYR A 460 -6.79 14.11 2.00
CA TYR A 460 -7.56 14.51 0.82
C TYR A 460 -7.80 13.36 -0.17
N SER A 461 -8.37 13.67 -1.33
CA SER A 461 -8.55 12.68 -2.41
C SER A 461 -7.21 12.08 -2.81
N GLY A 462 -7.17 10.76 -3.03
CA GLY A 462 -5.94 10.04 -3.37
C GLY A 462 -5.03 9.69 -2.19
N SER A 463 -5.37 10.04 -0.94
CA SER A 463 -4.59 9.65 0.24
C SER A 463 -4.80 8.19 0.69
N VAL A 464 -5.97 7.60 0.38
CA VAL A 464 -6.36 6.25 0.85
C VAL A 464 -7.10 5.47 -0.25
N SER A 465 -6.97 4.15 -0.27
CA SER A 465 -7.45 3.34 -1.42
C SER A 465 -8.96 3.05 -1.47
N TRP A 466 -9.70 3.35 -0.39
CA TRP A 466 -11.13 3.00 -0.26
C TRP A 466 -12.12 4.17 -0.42
N THR A 467 -11.65 5.43 -0.50
CA THR A 467 -12.49 6.62 -0.68
C THR A 467 -11.78 7.71 -1.49
N ALA A 468 -12.54 8.41 -2.35
CA ALA A 468 -12.09 9.62 -3.03
C ALA A 468 -12.47 10.91 -2.28
N ALA A 469 -13.32 10.82 -1.26
CA ALA A 469 -13.52 11.90 -0.31
C ALA A 469 -12.36 11.91 0.69
N GLY A 470 -11.93 13.11 1.09
CA GLY A 470 -11.00 13.31 2.20
C GLY A 470 -11.58 12.87 3.55
N GLY A 471 -10.75 12.92 4.58
CA GLY A 471 -11.09 12.49 5.93
C GLY A 471 -10.09 13.02 6.95
N THR A 472 -10.11 12.45 8.15
CA THR A 472 -9.25 12.86 9.27
C THR A 472 -8.27 11.75 9.63
N TYR A 473 -7.06 12.14 9.99
CA TYR A 473 -6.10 11.33 10.74
C TYR A 473 -5.61 12.08 11.98
N TYR A 474 -4.85 11.40 12.83
CA TYR A 474 -4.38 11.91 14.11
C TYR A 474 -2.89 11.62 14.24
N ILE A 475 -2.14 12.57 14.80
CA ILE A 475 -0.78 12.36 15.30
C ILE A 475 -0.83 12.55 16.81
N SER A 476 -0.58 11.48 17.56
CA SER A 476 -0.54 11.49 19.03
C SER A 476 0.91 11.43 19.47
N THR A 477 1.43 12.53 20.02
CA THR A 477 2.81 12.55 20.56
C THR A 477 2.80 12.04 21.99
N VAL A 478 3.74 11.15 22.32
CA VAL A 478 3.96 10.67 23.69
C VAL A 478 4.60 11.77 24.53
N ASP A 479 3.82 12.36 25.42
CA ASP A 479 4.15 13.52 26.26
C ASP A 479 3.66 13.25 27.69
N ARG A 480 4.54 12.73 28.55
CA ARG A 480 4.21 12.45 29.96
C ARG A 480 4.27 13.71 30.83
N SER A 481 4.46 14.92 30.29
CA SER A 481 4.52 16.15 31.09
C SER A 481 3.19 16.49 31.76
N ALA A 482 2.06 16.23 31.10
CA ALA A 482 0.72 16.53 31.60
C ALA A 482 0.40 15.77 32.90
N ILE A 483 0.64 14.46 32.93
CA ILE A 483 0.42 13.63 34.12
C ILE A 483 1.43 13.94 35.24
N LYS A 484 2.71 14.20 34.90
CA LYS A 484 3.72 14.67 35.87
C LYS A 484 3.29 15.99 36.54
N ALA A 485 2.75 16.93 35.76
CA ALA A 485 2.27 18.23 36.24
C ALA A 485 0.93 18.18 36.98
N PHE A 486 0.12 17.13 36.80
CA PHE A 486 -1.06 16.86 37.63
C PHE A 486 -0.63 16.34 39.01
N LEU A 487 0.21 15.30 39.03
CA LEU A 487 0.76 14.71 40.26
C LEU A 487 1.51 15.74 41.12
N SER A 488 2.31 16.61 40.51
CA SER A 488 3.10 17.62 41.25
C SER A 488 2.27 18.76 41.86
N LYS A 489 0.98 18.86 41.56
CA LYS A 489 0.10 19.95 42.05
C LYS A 489 -0.73 19.60 43.28
N GLY A 490 -0.54 18.42 43.86
CA GLY A 490 -1.36 17.95 44.97
C GLY A 490 -2.75 17.47 44.53
N GLY A 491 -2.79 16.62 43.49
CA GLY A 491 -3.94 15.74 43.23
C GLY A 491 -3.99 14.54 44.17
N TYR A 492 -3.53 14.73 45.42
CA TYR A 492 -3.40 13.82 46.56
C TYR A 492 -3.21 14.68 47.82
#